data_AF-A0AAD4QN41-F1
#
_entry.id   AF-A0AAD4QN41-F1
#
_cell.length_a   1.000
_cell.length_b   1.000
_cell.length_c   1.000
_cell.angle_alpha   90.00
_cell.angle_beta   90.00
_cell.angle_gamma   90.00
#
_symmetry.space_group_name_H-M   'P 1'
#
loop_
_entity.id
_entity.type
_entity.pdbx_description
1 polymer ?
#
loop_
_entity_poly.entity_id
_entity_poly.type
_entity_poly.pdbx_seq_one_letter_code
_entity_poly.pdbx_strand_id
1 'polypeptide(L)'
;MSAVQGHHYANPTNHFWRCLHLSGFTPRLLLPSEDSTLPEKYNLGLTNLVERPSTSEAELSSQEMASSVPALLARVARLYPRIICFVGKGIWLHVERAFVLSKSKSKTGVTPTFAYGLQPYKAVHDAKASIHETLFYVFPSTSGRVVSHQRNDKVELFKRLKEDLERLKSDTLDTGFMRVIHLSAGAQ
;
A
#
# COMPACT_ATOMS: atom_id res chain seq x y z
N MET A 1 -11.55 -6.00 18.03
CA MET A 1 -10.87 -5.11 17.04
C MET A 1 -9.46 -5.63 16.84
N SER A 2 -8.85 -5.46 15.66
CA SER A 2 -7.48 -5.92 15.36
C SER A 2 -6.48 -5.47 16.44
N ALA A 3 -6.65 -4.25 16.98
CA ALA A 3 -5.95 -3.72 18.15
C ALA A 3 -6.04 -4.55 19.45
N VAL A 4 -7.14 -5.29 19.67
CA VAL A 4 -7.36 -6.12 20.88
C VAL A 4 -6.82 -7.54 20.69
N GLN A 5 -6.73 -8.00 19.44
CA GLN A 5 -6.24 -9.35 19.11
C GLN A 5 -4.76 -9.37 18.73
N GLY A 6 -4.11 -8.22 18.56
CA GLY A 6 -2.68 -8.13 18.22
C GLY A 6 -2.32 -8.54 16.78
N HIS A 7 -3.33 -8.76 15.92
CA HIS A 7 -3.15 -9.28 14.57
C HIS A 7 -3.80 -8.39 13.51
N HIS A 8 -3.14 -8.24 12.36
CA HIS A 8 -3.62 -7.41 11.26
C HIS A 8 -4.97 -7.90 10.72
N TYR A 9 -5.90 -6.96 10.51
CA TYR A 9 -7.20 -7.21 9.90
C TYR A 9 -8.06 -8.31 10.58
N ALA A 10 -7.88 -8.52 11.89
CA ALA A 10 -8.51 -9.63 12.61
C ALA A 10 -10.03 -9.53 12.84
N ASN A 11 -10.67 -8.40 12.46
CA ASN A 11 -12.12 -8.29 12.53
C ASN A 11 -12.79 -9.29 11.55
N PRO A 12 -13.73 -10.15 11.98
CA PRO A 12 -14.38 -11.14 11.11
C PRO A 12 -15.08 -10.58 9.87
N THR A 13 -15.49 -9.32 9.93
CA THR A 13 -16.12 -8.61 8.81
C THR A 13 -15.10 -8.01 7.84
N ASN A 14 -13.80 -8.02 8.15
CA ASN A 14 -12.77 -7.52 7.27
C ASN A 14 -12.50 -8.52 6.13
N HIS A 15 -12.44 -8.01 4.90
CA HIS A 15 -12.29 -8.82 3.70
C HIS A 15 -10.84 -9.14 3.34
N PHE A 16 -9.83 -8.57 4.01
CA PHE A 16 -8.41 -8.66 3.64
C PHE A 16 -7.95 -10.11 3.42
N TRP A 17 -8.06 -10.96 4.44
CA TRP A 17 -7.61 -12.36 4.37
C TRP A 17 -8.32 -13.16 3.28
N ARG A 18 -9.62 -12.92 3.09
CA ARG A 18 -10.40 -13.52 2.01
C ARG A 18 -9.96 -13.01 0.64
N CYS A 19 -9.69 -11.71 0.50
CA CYS A 19 -9.20 -11.13 -0.76
C CYS A 19 -7.81 -11.68 -1.10
N LEU A 20 -6.92 -11.79 -0.12
CA LEU A 20 -5.58 -12.34 -0.28
C LEU A 20 -5.62 -13.78 -0.82
N HIS A 21 -6.46 -14.63 -0.23
CA HIS A 21 -6.63 -16.00 -0.69
C HIS A 21 -7.31 -16.09 -2.06
N LEU A 22 -8.45 -15.43 -2.25
CA LEU A 22 -9.25 -15.54 -3.48
C LEU A 22 -8.59 -14.91 -4.71
N SER A 23 -7.61 -14.03 -4.51
CA SER A 23 -6.75 -13.50 -5.57
C SER A 23 -5.52 -14.36 -5.86
N GLY A 24 -5.29 -15.42 -5.08
CA GLY A 24 -4.20 -16.37 -5.28
C GLY A 24 -2.86 -15.91 -4.72
N PHE A 25 -2.79 -14.93 -3.82
CA PHE A 25 -1.56 -14.63 -3.07
C PHE A 25 -1.22 -15.74 -2.06
N THR A 26 -2.23 -16.41 -1.51
CA THR A 26 -2.05 -17.54 -0.61
C THR A 26 -2.83 -18.77 -1.12
N PRO A 27 -2.26 -19.99 -1.01
CA PRO A 27 -2.88 -21.21 -1.53
C PRO A 27 -4.12 -21.63 -0.72
N ARG A 28 -4.24 -21.14 0.52
CA ARG A 28 -5.40 -21.32 1.40
C ARG A 28 -5.78 -20.01 2.07
N LEU A 29 -6.95 -19.98 2.68
CA LEU A 29 -7.35 -18.92 3.60
C LEU A 29 -6.49 -19.01 4.87
N LEU A 30 -5.74 -17.95 5.15
CA LEU A 30 -4.98 -17.79 6.39
C LEU A 30 -5.86 -17.14 7.46
N LEU A 31 -5.61 -17.49 8.72
CA LEU A 31 -6.18 -16.80 9.87
C LEU A 31 -5.37 -15.52 10.17
N PRO A 32 -6.00 -14.50 10.78
CA PRO A 32 -5.28 -13.30 11.22
C PRO A 32 -4.07 -13.60 12.10
N SER A 33 -4.14 -14.64 12.93
CA SER A 33 -3.04 -15.08 13.81
C SER A 33 -1.81 -15.60 13.08
N GLU A 34 -1.90 -15.80 11.76
CA GLU A 34 -0.82 -16.28 10.91
C GLU A 34 -0.11 -15.13 10.17
N ASP A 35 -0.40 -13.87 10.51
CA ASP A 35 0.15 -12.68 9.85
C ASP A 35 1.68 -12.59 9.91
N SER A 36 2.29 -13.02 11.00
CA SER A 36 3.75 -13.12 11.15
C SER A 36 4.41 -14.08 10.15
N THR A 37 3.65 -15.01 9.54
CA THR A 37 4.19 -15.96 8.57
C THR A 37 4.26 -15.40 7.14
N LEU A 38 3.61 -14.25 6.89
CA LEU A 38 3.50 -13.65 5.55
C LEU A 38 4.86 -13.32 4.91
N PRO A 39 5.83 -12.72 5.63
CA PRO A 39 7.11 -12.35 5.02
C PRO A 39 7.90 -13.58 4.57
N GLU A 40 8.03 -14.58 5.45
CA GLU A 40 8.84 -15.76 5.17
C GLU A 40 8.21 -16.67 4.11
N LYS A 41 6.90 -16.95 4.22
CA LYS A 41 6.24 -17.95 3.37
C LYS A 41 5.75 -17.40 2.04
N TYR A 42 5.43 -16.11 1.98
CA TYR A 42 4.74 -15.52 0.84
C TYR A 42 5.41 -14.24 0.31
N ASN A 43 6.50 -13.78 0.94
CA ASN A 43 7.17 -12.52 0.61
C ASN A 43 6.20 -11.31 0.64
N LEU A 44 5.32 -11.30 1.65
CA LEU A 44 4.33 -10.25 1.88
C LEU A 44 4.57 -9.61 3.25
N GLY A 45 4.69 -8.28 3.28
CA GLY A 45 4.82 -7.52 4.52
C GLY A 45 3.53 -6.80 4.89
N LEU A 46 3.25 -6.66 6.18
CA LEU A 46 2.18 -5.83 6.72
C LEU A 46 2.79 -4.76 7.64
N THR A 47 2.31 -3.53 7.53
CA THR A 47 2.68 -2.43 8.43
C THR A 47 1.50 -1.50 8.60
N ASN A 48 1.42 -0.85 9.75
CA ASN A 48 0.51 0.27 9.96
C ASN A 48 1.24 1.58 9.65
N LEU A 49 0.50 2.60 9.21
CA LEU A 49 1.06 3.94 9.04
C LEU A 49 1.35 4.61 10.40
N VAL A 50 0.49 4.35 11.40
CA VAL A 50 0.65 4.85 12.76
C VAL A 50 0.66 3.65 13.72
N GLU A 51 1.63 3.63 14.64
CA GLU A 51 1.86 2.50 15.56
C GLU A 51 0.83 2.44 16.70
N ARG A 52 0.17 3.56 17.02
CA ARG A 52 -0.87 3.61 18.04
C ARG A 52 -2.06 2.74 17.63
N PRO A 53 -2.60 1.89 18.53
CA PRO A 53 -3.84 1.19 18.27
C PRO A 53 -4.98 2.21 18.05
N SER A 54 -5.48 2.30 16.82
CA SER A 54 -6.71 3.02 16.50
C SER A 54 -7.85 2.03 16.31
N THR A 55 -9.02 2.36 16.85
CA THR A 55 -10.21 1.49 16.72
C THR A 55 -10.77 1.51 15.29
N SER A 56 -10.44 2.57 14.53
CA SER A 56 -10.75 2.73 13.12
C SER A 56 -9.81 3.72 12.41
N GLU A 57 -9.73 3.64 11.08
CA GLU A 57 -9.07 4.63 10.21
C GLU A 57 -9.57 6.08 10.46
N ALA A 58 -10.79 6.25 11.00
CA ALA A 58 -11.42 7.56 11.22
C ALA A 58 -10.92 8.29 12.49
N GLU A 59 -10.14 7.63 13.35
CA GLU A 59 -9.58 8.24 14.57
C GLU A 59 -8.20 8.89 14.35
N LEU A 60 -7.56 8.67 13.20
CA LEU A 60 -6.29 9.31 12.89
C LEU A 60 -6.55 10.72 12.38
N SER A 61 -6.02 11.72 13.09
CA SER A 61 -6.11 13.10 12.62
C SER A 61 -5.32 13.26 11.31
N SER A 62 -5.76 14.20 10.47
CA SER A 62 -5.03 14.57 9.25
C SER A 62 -3.57 14.93 9.52
N GLN A 63 -3.27 15.48 10.69
CA GLN A 63 -1.92 15.85 11.12
C GLN A 63 -1.07 14.63 11.48
N GLU A 64 -1.60 13.69 12.26
CA GLU A 64 -0.92 12.41 12.56
C GLU A 64 -0.64 11.60 11.29
N MET A 65 -1.58 11.60 10.36
CA MET A 65 -1.40 10.90 9.10
C MET A 65 -0.34 11.58 8.23
N ALA A 66 -0.27 12.91 8.22
CA ALA A 66 0.78 13.63 7.50
C ALA A 66 2.18 13.45 8.14
N SER A 67 2.27 13.46 9.47
CA SER A 67 3.55 13.33 10.19
C SER A 67 4.15 11.92 10.13
N SER A 68 3.35 10.90 9.86
CA SER A 68 3.79 9.50 9.73
C SER A 68 4.28 9.12 8.33
N VAL A 69 3.92 9.89 7.29
CA VAL A 69 4.36 9.63 5.90
C VAL A 69 5.89 9.55 5.77
N PRO A 70 6.70 10.48 6.34
CA PRO A 70 8.15 10.40 6.22
C PRO A 70 8.75 9.10 6.75
N ALA A 71 8.27 8.61 7.90
CA ALA A 71 8.74 7.36 8.48
C ALA A 71 8.38 6.15 7.60
N LEU A 72 7.17 6.14 7.01
CA LEU A 72 6.79 5.11 6.04
C LEU A 72 7.72 5.13 4.82
N LEU A 73 7.94 6.30 4.21
CA LEU A 73 8.77 6.44 3.02
C LEU A 73 10.23 6.05 3.27
N ALA A 74 10.76 6.34 4.47
CA ALA A 74 12.08 5.88 4.88
C ALA A 74 12.16 4.34 5.01
N ARG A 75 11.10 3.67 5.48
CA ARG A 75 11.03 2.19 5.47
C ARG A 75 11.03 1.64 4.05
N VAL A 76 10.27 2.24 3.14
CA VAL A 76 10.26 1.86 1.72
C VAL A 76 11.65 2.01 1.09
N ALA A 77 12.35 3.11 1.38
CA ALA A 77 13.71 3.35 0.90
C ALA A 77 14.77 2.38 1.43
N ARG A 78 14.48 1.64 2.51
CA ARG A 78 15.41 0.68 3.13
C ARG A 78 15.07 -0.78 2.82
N LEU A 79 13.78 -1.09 2.66
CA LEU A 79 13.28 -2.45 2.44
C LEU A 79 13.04 -2.77 0.97
N TYR A 80 13.07 -1.76 0.09
CA TYR A 80 12.95 -1.89 -1.36
C TYR A 80 11.78 -2.78 -1.84
N PRO A 81 10.55 -2.67 -1.31
CA PRO A 81 9.45 -3.52 -1.76
C PRO A 81 9.12 -3.26 -3.23
N ARG A 82 8.78 -4.28 -4.03
CA ARG A 82 8.37 -4.06 -5.43
C ARG A 82 7.11 -3.20 -5.54
N ILE A 83 6.15 -3.42 -4.65
CA ILE A 83 4.89 -2.69 -4.60
C ILE A 83 4.55 -2.40 -3.15
N ILE A 84 4.17 -1.15 -2.84
CA ILE A 84 3.51 -0.78 -1.59
C ILE A 84 2.02 -0.57 -1.82
N CYS A 85 1.19 -1.20 -0.97
CA CYS A 85 -0.26 -1.18 -1.10
C CYS A 85 -0.89 -0.36 0.04
N PHE A 86 -1.64 0.68 -0.29
CA PHE A 86 -2.41 1.47 0.66
C PHE A 86 -3.83 0.96 0.74
N VAL A 87 -4.20 0.39 1.88
CA VAL A 87 -5.58 -0.04 2.15
C VAL A 87 -6.35 1.14 2.74
N GLY A 88 -7.02 1.90 1.87
CA GLY A 88 -7.75 3.11 2.23
C GLY A 88 -7.27 4.33 1.43
N LYS A 89 -8.22 4.98 0.75
CA LYS A 89 -7.96 6.20 -0.05
C LYS A 89 -7.39 7.35 0.78
N GLY A 90 -7.85 7.51 2.02
CA GLY A 90 -7.40 8.59 2.91
C GLY A 90 -5.89 8.57 3.11
N ILE A 91 -5.33 7.39 3.40
CA ILE A 91 -3.90 7.17 3.59
C ILE A 91 -3.12 7.63 2.34
N TRP A 92 -3.55 7.17 1.17
CA TRP A 92 -2.92 7.54 -0.09
C TRP A 92 -2.91 9.05 -0.34
N LEU A 93 -4.03 9.75 -0.08
CA LEU A 93 -4.10 11.19 -0.34
C LEU A 93 -3.07 11.98 0.48
N HIS A 94 -2.70 11.52 1.67
CA HIS A 94 -1.64 12.16 2.46
C HIS A 94 -0.25 11.87 1.91
N VAL A 95 -0.02 10.65 1.44
CA VAL A 95 1.23 10.26 0.77
C VAL A 95 1.40 11.04 -0.55
N GLU A 96 0.36 11.08 -1.38
CA GLU A 96 0.36 11.80 -2.65
C GLU A 96 0.58 13.31 -2.45
N ARG A 97 -0.02 13.90 -1.41
CA ARG A 97 0.25 15.31 -1.06
C ARG A 97 1.72 15.54 -0.74
N ALA A 98 2.38 14.65 -0.01
CA ALA A 98 3.82 14.77 0.25
C ALA A 98 4.64 14.73 -1.05
N PHE A 99 4.23 13.91 -2.03
CA PHE A 99 4.88 13.86 -3.35
C PHE A 99 4.71 15.16 -4.13
N VAL A 100 3.49 15.73 -4.14
CA VAL A 100 3.19 16.96 -4.88
C VAL A 100 3.81 18.20 -4.22
N LEU A 101 3.77 18.30 -2.89
CA LEU A 101 4.34 19.44 -2.15
C LEU A 101 5.87 19.51 -2.21
N SER A 102 6.54 18.38 -2.45
CA SER A 102 8.00 18.35 -2.67
C SER A 102 8.45 19.05 -3.96
N LYS A 103 7.51 19.40 -4.86
CA LYS A 103 7.80 20.17 -6.08
C LYS A 103 7.55 21.66 -5.88
N SER A 104 8.56 22.45 -6.26
CA SER A 104 8.41 23.88 -6.57
C SER A 104 7.37 24.06 -7.69
N LYS A 105 6.52 25.09 -7.54
CA LYS A 105 5.37 25.46 -8.38
C LYS A 105 5.54 25.12 -9.89
N SER A 106 5.07 23.95 -10.32
CA SER A 106 4.78 23.68 -11.73
C SER A 106 3.34 24.10 -12.01
N LYS A 107 3.17 25.19 -12.75
CA LYS A 107 1.90 25.93 -12.95
C LYS A 107 0.97 25.33 -14.01
N THR A 108 1.22 24.11 -14.47
CA THR A 108 0.47 23.48 -15.55
C THR A 108 0.40 21.98 -15.31
N GLY A 109 -0.80 21.44 -15.17
CA GLY A 109 -1.00 20.00 -15.01
C GLY A 109 -2.32 19.69 -14.33
N VAL A 110 -3.28 19.20 -15.12
CA VAL A 110 -4.52 18.59 -14.63
C VAL A 110 -4.16 17.56 -13.57
N THR A 111 -4.68 17.72 -12.34
CA THR A 111 -4.55 16.69 -11.31
C THR A 111 -5.30 15.46 -11.81
N PRO A 112 -4.65 14.29 -11.97
CA PRO A 112 -5.32 13.10 -12.45
C PRO A 112 -6.50 12.77 -11.53
N THR A 113 -7.64 12.40 -12.12
CA THR A 113 -8.77 11.88 -11.34
C THR A 113 -8.32 10.59 -10.64
N PHE A 114 -8.43 10.57 -9.31
CA PHE A 114 -8.05 9.40 -8.52
C PHE A 114 -8.82 8.15 -8.96
N ALA A 115 -8.10 7.04 -9.13
CA ALA A 115 -8.64 5.71 -9.32
C ALA A 115 -7.96 4.71 -8.38
N TYR A 116 -8.70 3.69 -7.94
CA TYR A 116 -8.11 2.56 -7.22
C TYR A 116 -7.27 1.72 -8.18
N GLY A 117 -6.22 1.11 -7.65
CA GLY A 117 -5.25 0.35 -8.43
C GLY A 117 -3.86 0.97 -8.42
N LEU A 118 -3.12 0.71 -9.49
CA LEU A 118 -1.78 1.25 -9.73
C LEU A 118 -1.82 2.77 -9.88
N GLN A 119 -0.96 3.47 -9.15
CA GLN A 119 -0.86 4.93 -9.17
C GLN A 119 0.25 5.40 -10.11
N PRO A 120 0.15 6.61 -10.69
CA PRO A 120 1.12 7.11 -11.68
C PRO A 120 2.41 7.65 -11.04
N TYR A 121 2.90 6.96 -10.02
CA TYR A 121 4.10 7.32 -9.26
C TYR A 121 4.97 6.08 -9.09
N LYS A 122 6.29 6.29 -9.05
CA LYS A 122 7.26 5.26 -8.71
C LYS A 122 8.42 5.82 -7.92
N ALA A 123 8.97 5.04 -7.02
CA ALA A 123 10.24 5.35 -6.36
C ALA A 123 11.34 4.54 -7.03
N VAL A 124 12.39 5.22 -7.50
CA VAL A 124 13.56 4.56 -8.07
C VAL A 124 14.63 4.48 -6.99
N HIS A 125 15.16 3.28 -6.79
CA HIS A 125 16.18 3.00 -5.78
C HIS A 125 17.59 3.09 -6.37
N ASP A 126 18.58 3.18 -5.50
CA ASP A 126 19.99 3.24 -5.89
C ASP A 126 20.50 1.88 -6.42
N ALA A 127 21.65 1.90 -7.08
CA ALA A 127 22.24 0.69 -7.69
C ALA A 127 22.59 -0.43 -6.70
N LYS A 128 22.58 -0.14 -5.39
CA LYS A 128 22.80 -1.11 -4.31
C LYS A 128 21.54 -1.86 -3.92
N ALA A 129 20.36 -1.39 -4.33
CA ALA A 129 19.09 -2.00 -3.99
C ALA A 129 18.89 -3.32 -4.76
N SER A 130 18.25 -4.30 -4.10
CA SER A 130 17.87 -5.57 -4.72
C SER A 130 16.72 -5.45 -5.71
N ILE A 131 15.99 -4.34 -5.67
CA ILE A 131 14.84 -4.01 -6.50
C ILE A 131 15.03 -2.60 -7.02
N HIS A 132 14.92 -2.41 -8.35
CA HIS A 132 15.16 -1.12 -9.00
C HIS A 132 14.11 -0.06 -8.68
N GLU A 133 12.85 -0.46 -8.55
CA GLU A 133 11.76 0.49 -8.31
C GLU A 133 10.65 -0.08 -7.42
N THR A 134 10.04 0.80 -6.64
CA THR A 134 8.79 0.54 -5.90
C THR A 134 7.64 1.25 -6.58
N LEU A 135 6.57 0.51 -6.88
CA LEU A 135 5.30 1.06 -7.35
C LEU A 135 4.31 1.26 -6.20
N PHE A 136 3.36 2.16 -6.38
CA PHE A 136 2.33 2.47 -5.38
C PHE A 136 0.96 2.00 -5.86
N TYR A 137 0.26 1.24 -5.02
CA TYR A 137 -1.08 0.71 -5.29
C TYR A 137 -2.07 1.18 -4.23
N VAL A 138 -3.31 1.49 -4.61
CA VAL A 138 -4.33 1.98 -3.68
C VAL A 138 -5.57 1.11 -3.75
N PHE A 139 -6.02 0.66 -2.58
CA PHE A 139 -7.22 -0.12 -2.39
C PHE A 139 -8.29 0.68 -1.64
N PRO A 140 -9.58 0.39 -1.84
CA PRO A 140 -10.60 0.76 -0.88
C PRO A 140 -10.31 0.07 0.46
N SER A 141 -10.84 0.61 1.57
CA SER A 141 -10.67 -0.06 2.87
C SER A 141 -11.28 -1.47 2.82
N THR A 142 -10.56 -2.45 3.37
CA THR A 142 -10.98 -3.86 3.41
C THR A 142 -12.07 -4.14 4.43
N SER A 143 -12.44 -3.14 5.26
CA SER A 143 -13.56 -3.23 6.19
C SER A 143 -14.86 -3.64 5.49
N GLY A 144 -15.61 -4.57 6.09
CA GLY A 144 -16.94 -4.98 5.64
C GLY A 144 -18.00 -3.88 5.77
N ARG A 145 -17.68 -2.77 6.46
CA ARG A 145 -18.57 -1.60 6.58
C ARG A 145 -18.59 -0.73 5.32
N VAL A 146 -17.61 -0.89 4.43
CA VAL A 146 -17.52 -0.10 3.19
C VAL A 146 -18.55 -0.61 2.20
N VAL A 147 -19.54 0.24 1.88
CA VAL A 147 -20.61 -0.10 0.92
C VAL A 147 -20.22 0.18 -0.54
N SER A 148 -19.27 1.09 -0.78
CA SER A 148 -18.86 1.49 -2.14
C SER A 148 -18.10 0.40 -2.90
N HIS A 149 -17.54 -0.58 -2.20
CA HIS A 149 -16.82 -1.71 -2.78
C HIS A 149 -17.17 -2.96 -2.01
N GLN A 150 -17.88 -3.88 -2.66
CA GLN A 150 -18.22 -5.17 -2.12
C GLN A 150 -17.01 -6.11 -2.18
N ARG A 151 -17.13 -7.29 -1.56
CA ARG A 151 -16.01 -8.25 -1.50
C ARG A 151 -15.46 -8.59 -2.88
N ASN A 152 -16.32 -8.82 -3.87
CA ASN A 152 -15.88 -9.20 -5.22
C ASN A 152 -15.08 -8.09 -5.90
N ASP A 153 -15.47 -6.83 -5.74
CA ASP A 153 -14.73 -5.68 -6.28
C ASP A 153 -13.32 -5.61 -5.68
N LYS A 154 -13.20 -5.90 -4.37
CA LYS A 154 -11.91 -5.94 -3.67
C LYS A 154 -11.06 -7.12 -4.15
N VAL A 155 -11.65 -8.30 -4.32
CA VAL A 155 -10.95 -9.49 -4.85
C VAL A 155 -10.39 -9.19 -6.24
N GLU A 156 -11.17 -8.52 -7.10
CA GLU A 156 -10.75 -8.15 -8.45
C GLU A 156 -9.55 -7.19 -8.43
N LEU A 157 -9.55 -6.19 -7.55
CA LEU A 157 -8.39 -5.32 -7.37
C LEU A 157 -7.14 -6.09 -6.89
N PHE A 158 -7.31 -7.08 -6.00
CA PHE A 158 -6.19 -7.91 -5.57
C PHE A 158 -5.67 -8.81 -6.69
N LYS A 159 -6.54 -9.32 -7.57
CA LYS A 159 -6.11 -10.08 -8.76
C LYS A 159 -5.29 -9.21 -9.71
N ARG A 160 -5.74 -7.99 -10.00
CA ARG A 160 -4.99 -7.02 -10.80
C ARG A 160 -3.63 -6.70 -10.19
N LEU A 161 -3.56 -6.51 -8.88
CA LEU A 161 -2.27 -6.35 -8.17
C LEU A 161 -1.35 -7.55 -8.40
N LYS A 162 -1.85 -8.78 -8.34
CA LYS A 162 -1.06 -9.98 -8.57
C LYS A 162 -0.55 -10.02 -10.01
N GLU A 163 -1.40 -9.73 -10.99
CA GLU A 163 -1.03 -9.64 -12.41
C GLU A 163 0.05 -8.58 -12.64
N ASP A 164 -0.14 -7.37 -12.11
CA ASP A 164 0.84 -6.28 -12.19
C ASP A 164 2.17 -6.64 -11.52
N LEU A 165 2.14 -7.36 -10.39
CA LEU A 165 3.34 -7.86 -9.72
C LEU A 165 4.10 -8.88 -10.59
N GLU A 166 3.41 -9.82 -11.23
CA GLU A 166 4.07 -10.79 -12.12
C GLU A 166 4.61 -10.10 -13.39
N ARG A 167 3.90 -9.09 -13.91
CA ARG A 167 4.40 -8.26 -15.01
C ARG A 167 5.64 -7.45 -14.61
N LEU A 168 5.67 -6.92 -13.39
CA LEU A 168 6.82 -6.21 -12.84
C LEU A 168 8.00 -7.15 -12.56
N LYS A 169 7.77 -8.42 -12.22
CA LYS A 169 8.84 -9.42 -12.05
C LYS A 169 9.42 -9.90 -13.39
N SER A 170 8.62 -9.85 -14.45
CA SER A 170 9.00 -10.23 -15.82
C SER A 170 9.42 -9.06 -16.69
N ASP A 171 9.53 -7.85 -16.13
CA ASP A 171 9.87 -6.61 -16.82
C ASP A 171 8.96 -6.28 -18.03
N THR A 172 7.69 -6.70 -17.96
CA THR A 172 6.66 -6.46 -19.00
C THR A 172 5.66 -5.36 -18.63
N LEU A 173 5.83 -4.74 -17.46
CA LEU A 173 5.06 -3.58 -17.04
C LEU A 173 5.81 -2.30 -17.46
N ASP A 174 5.24 -1.52 -18.38
CA ASP A 174 5.78 -0.20 -18.70
C ASP A 174 5.52 0.77 -17.54
N THR A 175 6.60 1.31 -16.97
CA THR A 175 6.56 2.31 -15.90
C THR A 175 7.25 3.61 -16.30
N GLY A 176 7.61 3.78 -17.58
CA GLY A 176 8.35 4.94 -18.09
C GLY A 176 7.55 6.24 -18.03
N PHE A 177 6.22 6.16 -18.10
CA PHE A 177 5.31 7.30 -17.98
C PHE A 177 5.04 7.72 -16.52
N MET A 178 5.46 6.92 -15.53
CA MET A 178 5.18 7.20 -14.12
C MET A 178 6.10 8.29 -13.57
N ARG A 179 5.55 9.11 -12.67
CA ARG A 179 6.31 10.17 -12.02
C ARG A 179 7.29 9.57 -11.01
N VAL A 180 8.58 9.84 -11.19
CA VAL A 180 9.63 9.44 -10.24
C VAL A 180 9.54 10.29 -8.97
N ILE A 181 9.54 9.60 -7.83
CA ILE A 181 9.64 10.15 -6.48
C ILE A 181 11.00 9.75 -5.91
N HIS A 182 11.72 10.72 -5.37
CA HIS A 182 12.97 10.45 -4.67
C HIS A 182 12.67 10.18 -3.20
N LEU A 183 12.95 8.96 -2.75
CA LEU A 183 12.85 8.61 -1.34
C LEU A 183 14.20 8.88 -0.68
N SER A 184 14.18 9.61 0.44
CA SER A 184 15.36 9.75 1.28
C SER A 184 15.31 8.67 2.36
N ALA A 185 16.33 7.81 2.41
CA ALA A 185 16.60 7.01 3.58
C ALA A 185 17.14 7.96 4.66
N GLY A 186 16.25 8.59 5.45
CA GLY A 186 16.67 9.51 6.52
C GLY A 186 17.75 8.88 7.40
N ALA A 187 18.71 9.69 7.86
CA ALA A 187 19.65 9.30 8.91
C ALA A 187 18.83 8.93 10.16
N GLN A 188 19.16 7.80 10.79
CA GLN A 188 18.59 7.42 12.08
C GLN A 188 19.05 8.39 13.17
#